data_AF-A0A2J0SNB3-F1
#
_entry.id   AF-A0A2J0SNB3-F1
#
_cell.length_a   1.000
_cell.length_b   1.000
_cell.length_c   1.000
_cell.angle_alpha   90.00
_cell.angle_beta   90.00
_cell.angle_gamma   90.00
#
_symmetry.space_group_name_H-M   'P 1'
#
loop_
_entity.id
_entity.type
_entity.pdbx_description
1 polymer ?
#
loop_
_entity_poly.entity_id
_entity_poly.type
_entity_poly.pdbx_seq_one_letter_code
_entity_poly.pdbx_strand_id
1 'polypeptide(L)' 'MKQDFSRSPTLLDEQESQLRHAHVESWIADQHAAGFGVDQHMANALHAYLDGVVALPELLAELRRPYLH' A
#
# COMPACT_ATOMS: atom_id res chain seq x y z
N MET A 1 -0.85 -0.21 29.33
CA MET A 1 -1.70 0.10 28.16
C MET A 1 -1.48 -0.98 27.12
N LYS A 2 -2.43 -1.90 26.96
CA LYS A 2 -2.41 -2.88 25.86
C LYS A 2 -3.17 -2.22 24.71
N GLN A 3 -2.48 -1.88 23.63
CA GLN A 3 -3.16 -1.42 22.42
C GLN A 3 -3.74 -2.64 21.74
N ASP A 4 -5.05 -2.84 21.89
CA ASP A 4 -5.82 -3.76 21.06
C ASP A 4 -5.88 -3.17 19.65
N PHE A 5 -4.99 -3.63 18.77
CA PHE A 5 -5.11 -3.43 17.33
C PHE A 5 -6.18 -4.38 16.79
N SER A 6 -7.43 -4.17 17.18
CA SER A 6 -8.55 -4.67 16.37
C SER A 6 -8.56 -3.85 15.09
N ARG A 7 -7.77 -4.27 14.10
CA ARG A 7 -7.78 -3.71 12.74
C ARG A 7 -9.12 -4.07 12.11
N SER A 8 -10.12 -3.24 12.36
CA SER A 8 -11.30 -3.20 11.50
C SER A 8 -10.87 -2.55 10.19
N PRO A 9 -11.20 -3.15 9.02
CA PRO A 9 -10.98 -2.48 7.75
C PRO A 9 -11.63 -1.10 7.83
N THR A 10 -10.82 -0.06 7.65
CA THR A 10 -11.36 1.30 7.66
C THR A 10 -12.01 1.46 6.30
N LEU A 11 -13.35 1.52 6.29
CA LEU A 11 -14.08 1.89 5.08
C LEU A 11 -13.51 3.24 4.61
N LEU A 12 -12.84 3.21 3.47
CA LEU A 12 -12.31 4.43 2.87
C LEU A 12 -13.49 5.24 2.36
N ASP A 13 -13.51 6.53 2.68
CA ASP A 13 -14.38 7.44 1.96
C ASP A 13 -13.88 7.63 0.52
N GLU A 14 -14.74 8.21 -0.31
CA GLU A 14 -14.45 8.41 -1.73
C GLU A 14 -13.21 9.28 -1.96
N GLN A 15 -13.00 10.29 -1.12
CA GLN A 15 -11.87 11.19 -1.26
C GLN A 15 -10.56 10.47 -0.95
N GLU A 16 -10.49 9.74 0.16
CA GLU A 16 -9.33 8.94 0.54
C GLU A 16 -9.05 7.86 -0.50
N SER A 17 -10.09 7.17 -1.01
CA SER A 17 -9.93 6.18 -2.07
C SER A 17 -9.29 6.79 -3.33
N GLN A 18 -9.77 7.95 -3.79
CA GLN A 18 -9.20 8.66 -4.94
C GLN A 18 -7.74 9.06 -4.69
N LEU A 19 -7.43 9.58 -3.50
CA LEU A 19 -6.06 9.95 -3.13
C LEU A 19 -5.12 8.75 -3.13
N ARG A 20 -5.57 7.60 -2.61
CA ARG A 20 -4.77 6.37 -2.62
C ARG A 20 -4.57 5.82 -4.02
N HIS A 21 -5.60 5.82 -4.85
CA HIS A 21 -5.49 5.41 -6.25
C HIS A 21 -4.48 6.29 -7.01
N ALA A 22 -4.61 7.62 -6.92
CA ALA A 22 -3.68 8.55 -7.57
C ALA A 22 -2.23 8.36 -7.08
N HIS A 23 -2.04 8.12 -5.78
CA HIS A 23 -0.73 7.81 -5.23
C HIS A 23 -0.15 6.51 -5.80
N VAL A 24 -0.91 5.41 -5.80
CA VAL A 24 -0.44 4.11 -6.30
C VAL A 24 -0.14 4.19 -7.80
N GLU A 25 -0.98 4.84 -8.60
CA GLU A 25 -0.75 5.03 -10.03
C GLU A 25 0.55 5.82 -10.31
N SER A 26 0.77 6.93 -9.61
CA SER A 26 2.00 7.72 -9.74
C SER A 26 3.22 6.89 -9.35
N TRP A 27 3.15 6.16 -8.23
CA TRP A 27 4.27 5.35 -7.76
C TRP A 27 4.60 4.20 -8.73
N ILE A 28 3.59 3.52 -9.30
CA ILE A 28 3.79 2.48 -10.33
C ILE A 28 4.44 3.08 -11.58
N ALA A 29 3.99 4.27 -12.02
CA ALA A 29 4.59 4.97 -13.14
C ALA A 29 6.08 5.28 -12.88
N ASP A 30 6.42 5.72 -11.67
CA ASP A 30 7.80 5.97 -11.27
C ASP A 30 8.64 4.69 -11.26
N GLN A 31 8.09 3.54 -10.82
CA GLN A 31 8.78 2.25 -10.90
C GLN A 31 9.09 1.87 -12.36
N HIS A 32 8.09 1.97 -13.24
CA HIS A 32 8.26 1.67 -14.66
C HIS A 32 9.26 2.62 -15.34
N ALA A 33 9.22 3.91 -15.02
CA ALA A 33 10.18 4.89 -15.53
C ALA A 33 11.62 4.60 -15.07
N ALA A 34 11.78 4.03 -13.87
CA ALA A 34 13.06 3.56 -13.36
C ALA A 34 13.47 2.17 -13.88
N GLY A 35 12.66 1.52 -14.73
CA GLY A 35 12.94 0.22 -15.32
C GLY A 35 12.60 -0.98 -14.41
N PHE A 36 11.87 -0.75 -13.32
CA PHE A 36 11.42 -1.79 -12.41
C PHE A 36 9.98 -2.23 -12.73
N GLY A 37 9.71 -3.53 -12.58
CA GLY A 37 8.35 -4.07 -12.61
C GLY A 37 7.75 -4.17 -11.22
N VAL A 38 6.43 -4.30 -11.16
CA VAL A 38 5.69 -4.60 -9.93
C VAL A 38 5.45 -6.12 -9.90
N ASP A 39 6.03 -6.80 -8.91
CA ASP A 39 5.82 -8.23 -8.73
C ASP A 39 4.49 -8.53 -7.98
N GLN A 40 4.16 -9.82 -7.86
CA GLN A 40 2.93 -10.26 -7.23
C GLN A 40 2.83 -9.85 -5.74
N HIS A 41 3.94 -9.84 -5.00
CA HIS A 41 3.94 -9.45 -3.59
C HIS A 41 3.63 -7.96 -3.45
N MET A 42 4.30 -7.13 -4.25
CA MET A 42 4.06 -5.69 -4.30
C MET A 42 2.61 -5.40 -4.72
N ALA A 43 2.11 -6.05 -5.77
CA ALA A 43 0.72 -5.89 -6.22
C ALA A 43 -0.29 -6.22 -5.12
N ASN A 44 -0.08 -7.31 -4.37
CA ASN A 44 -0.96 -7.68 -3.27
C ASN A 44 -0.94 -6.64 -2.14
N ALA A 45 0.25 -6.11 -1.81
CA ALA A 45 0.40 -5.08 -0.78
C ALA A 45 -0.30 -3.77 -1.20
N LEU A 46 -0.17 -3.37 -2.47
CA LEU A 46 -0.83 -2.19 -3.03
C LEU A 46 -2.35 -2.34 -3.02
N HIS A 47 -2.89 -3.51 -3.41
CA HIS A 47 -4.33 -3.76 -3.33
C HIS A 47 -4.86 -3.69 -1.89
N ALA A 48 -4.15 -4.29 -0.93
CA ALA A 48 -4.55 -4.19 0.48
C ALA A 48 -4.59 -2.74 0.99
N TYR A 49 -3.71 -1.88 0.48
CA TYR A 49 -3.71 -0.45 0.79
C TYR A 49 -4.89 0.29 0.13
N LEU A 50 -5.19 -0.03 -1.13
CA LEU A 50 -6.34 0.53 -1.87
C LEU A 50 -7.68 0.09 -1.28
N ASP A 51 -7.76 -1.14 -0.75
CA ASP A 51 -8.97 -1.67 -0.11
C ASP A 51 -9.16 -1.17 1.34
N GLY A 52 -8.23 -0.36 1.86
CA GLY A 52 -8.28 0.13 3.24
C GLY A 52 -8.01 -0.94 4.30
N VAL A 53 -7.51 -2.11 3.90
CA VAL A 53 -7.13 -3.21 4.80
C VAL A 53 -5.87 -2.84 5.59
N VAL A 54 -4.96 -2.08 4.99
CA VAL A 54 -3.74 -1.55 5.63
C VAL A 54 -3.60 -0.04 5.40
N ALA A 55 -2.87 0.64 6.29
CA ALA A 55 -2.51 2.03 6.10
C ALA A 55 -1.13 2.16 5.42
N LEU A 56 -0.76 3.39 5.08
CA LEU A 56 0.47 3.68 4.33
C LEU A 56 1.74 3.16 5.03
N PRO A 57 1.94 3.33 6.36
CA PRO A 57 3.15 2.83 7.01
C PRO A 57 3.35 1.33 6.83
N GLU A 58 2.26 0.55 6.81
CA GLU A 58 2.34 -0.90 6.67
C GLU A 58 2.53 -1.35 5.22
N LEU A 59 1.98 -0.61 4.26
CA LEU A 59 2.36 -0.76 2.85
C LEU A 59 3.89 -0.57 2.69
N LEU A 60 4.44 0.53 3.22
CA LEU A 60 5.87 0.81 3.12
C LEU A 60 6.74 -0.27 3.80
N ALA A 61 6.27 -0.80 4.93
CA ALA A 61 6.95 -1.91 5.59
C ALA A 61 6.97 -3.19 4.73
N GLU A 62 5.86 -3.54 4.08
CA GLU A 62 5.77 -4.72 3.22
C GLU A 62 6.56 -4.56 1.91
N LEU A 63 6.58 -3.37 1.31
CA LEU A 63 7.39 -3.07 0.12
C LEU A 63 8.89 -3.10 0.42
N ARG A 64 9.30 -2.74 1.64
CA ARG A 64 10.70 -2.81 2.06
C ARG A 64 11.17 -4.23 2.37
N ARG A 65 10.26 -5.14 2.70
CA ARG A 65 10.55 -6.47 3.25
C ARG A 65 11.53 -7.30 2.40
N PRO A 66 11.46 -7.32 1.05
CA PRO A 66 12.41 -8.06 0.21
C PRO A 66 13.86 -7.56 0.31
N TYR A 67 14.10 -6.37 0.86
CA TYR A 67 15.41 -5.70 0.88
C TYR A 67 16.07 -5.67 2.27
N LEU A 68 15.45 -6.27 3.29
CA LEU A 68 15.94 -6.23 4.68
C LEU A 68 16.92 -7.37 5.03
N HIS A 69 17.65 -7.88 4.04
CA HIS A 69 18.66 -8.92 4.22
C HIS A 69 19.96 -8.37 4.81
#